data_AF-A0A6A1WXC9-F1
#
_entry.id   AF-A0A6A1WXC9-F1
#
_cell.length_a   1.000
_cell.length_b   1.000
_cell.length_c   1.000
_cell.angle_alpha   90.00
_cell.angle_beta   90.00
_cell.angle_gamma   90.00
#
_symmetry.space_group_name_H-M   'P 1'
#
loop_
_entity.id
_entity.type
_entity.pdbx_description
1 polymer ?
#
loop_
_entity_poly.entity_id
_entity_poly.type
_entity_poly.pdbx_seq_one_letter_code
_entity_poly.pdbx_strand_id
1 'polypeptide(L)'
;MESKELASFLEGYAQILQQMFGFADSMALKCVVKLRIADIIHSHNGPITLHQIASGIDSPSPDILYLSRIMRSLGRKKIFSEHCPSDGGETLYGLTHASRWLLHDDELSLAPLVLMQNHPWASGTLALP
;
A
#
# COMPACT_ATOMS: atom_id res chain seq x y z
N MET A 1 16.81 -11.91 35.46
CA MET A 1 16.59 -10.46 35.55
C MET A 1 17.01 -9.77 34.25
N GLU A 2 18.23 -9.98 33.74
CA GLU A 2 18.71 -9.40 32.47
C GLU A 2 17.86 -9.73 31.22
N SER A 3 17.33 -10.95 31.10
CA SER A 3 16.46 -11.30 29.96
C SER A 3 15.14 -10.50 29.92
N LYS A 4 14.64 -10.06 31.08
CA LYS A 4 13.42 -9.24 31.16
C LYS A 4 13.70 -7.79 30.76
N GLU A 5 14.85 -7.26 31.16
CA GLU A 5 15.30 -5.92 30.77
C GLU A 5 15.55 -5.82 29.26
N LEU A 6 16.19 -6.84 28.65
CA LEU A 6 16.39 -6.88 27.20
C LEU A 6 15.06 -6.93 26.44
N ALA A 7 14.08 -7.70 26.93
CA ALA A 7 12.75 -7.77 26.31
C ALA A 7 12.06 -6.40 26.35
N SER A 8 12.06 -5.71 27.49
CA SER A 8 11.50 -4.36 27.63
C SER A 8 12.20 -3.34 26.72
N PHE A 9 13.54 -3.42 26.60
CA PHE A 9 14.30 -2.56 25.70
C PHE A 9 13.91 -2.78 24.22
N LEU A 10 13.84 -4.04 23.78
CA LEU A 10 13.43 -4.38 22.42
C LEU A 10 11.99 -3.97 22.11
N GLU A 11 11.10 -4.09 23.10
CA GLU A 11 9.72 -3.64 22.97
C GLU A 11 9.65 -2.12 22.77
N GLY A 12 10.35 -1.34 23.60
CA GLY A 12 10.44 0.12 23.44
C GLY A 12 11.04 0.52 22.09
N TYR A 13 12.10 -0.17 21.65
CA TYR A 13 12.71 0.05 20.34
C TYR A 13 11.72 -0.23 19.19
N ALA A 14 10.98 -1.33 19.24
CA ALA A 14 9.96 -1.66 18.25
C ALA A 14 8.83 -0.62 18.20
N GLN A 15 8.39 -0.10 19.35
CA GLN A 15 7.37 0.95 19.41
C GLN A 15 7.83 2.24 18.72
N ILE A 16 9.07 2.69 18.97
CA ILE A 16 9.63 3.87 18.31
C ILE A 16 9.76 3.66 16.81
N LEU A 17 10.21 2.47 16.37
CA LEU A 17 10.28 2.16 14.95
C LEU A 17 8.90 2.17 14.27
N GLN A 18 7.87 1.62 14.92
CA GLN A 18 6.51 1.65 14.37
C GLN A 18 5.99 3.08 14.21
N GLN A 19 6.24 3.96 15.18
CA GLN A 19 5.88 5.38 15.07
C GLN A 19 6.68 6.08 13.96
N MET A 20 7.99 5.86 13.93
CA MET A 20 8.88 6.46 12.93
C MET A 20 8.50 6.07 11.50
N PHE A 21 8.13 4.80 11.26
CA PHE A 21 7.78 4.30 9.93
C PHE A 21 6.27 4.29 9.64
N GLY A 22 5.42 4.85 10.52
CA GLY A 22 3.97 4.88 10.31
C GLY A 22 3.53 5.56 9.01
N PHE A 23 4.33 6.53 8.52
CA PHE A 23 4.07 7.21 7.24
C PHE A 23 4.24 6.30 6.01
N ALA A 24 4.96 5.18 6.13
CA ALA A 24 5.24 4.27 5.01
C ALA A 24 3.94 3.67 4.45
N ASP A 25 2.94 3.47 5.30
CA ASP A 25 1.63 2.96 4.89
C ASP A 25 0.85 3.98 4.06
N SER A 26 0.89 5.25 4.47
CA SER A 26 0.31 6.35 3.70
C SER A 26 1.03 6.53 2.35
N MET A 27 2.36 6.35 2.32
CA MET A 27 3.11 6.39 1.06
C MET A 27 2.74 5.22 0.15
N ALA A 28 2.63 3.99 0.68
CA ALA A 28 2.19 2.84 -0.08
C ALA A 28 0.79 3.05 -0.66
N LEU A 29 -0.15 3.55 0.15
CA LEU A 29 -1.51 3.87 -0.29
C LEU A 29 -1.51 4.92 -1.40
N LYS A 30 -0.70 5.98 -1.26
CA LYS A 30 -0.54 7.01 -2.29
C LYS A 30 0.04 6.45 -3.59
N CYS A 31 0.99 5.53 -3.53
CA CYS A 31 1.49 4.83 -4.72
C CYS A 31 0.39 4.03 -5.41
N VAL A 32 -0.40 3.25 -4.67
CA VAL A 32 -1.52 2.47 -5.22
C VAL A 32 -2.54 3.36 -5.93
N VAL A 33 -2.88 4.50 -5.34
CA VAL A 33 -3.80 5.48 -5.95
C VAL A 33 -3.18 6.08 -7.20
N LYS A 34 -1.93 6.57 -7.14
CA LYS A 34 -1.26 7.16 -8.31
C LYS A 34 -1.13 6.19 -9.49
N LEU A 35 -0.85 4.93 -9.20
CA LEU A 35 -0.70 3.86 -10.20
C LEU A 35 -2.04 3.24 -10.61
N ARG A 36 -3.18 3.75 -10.10
CA ARG A 36 -4.53 3.25 -10.39
C ARG A 36 -4.69 1.74 -10.20
N ILE A 37 -3.99 1.17 -9.21
CA ILE A 37 -3.99 -0.29 -9.00
C ILE A 37 -5.39 -0.82 -8.70
N ALA A 38 -6.18 -0.08 -7.92
CA ALA A 38 -7.56 -0.48 -7.63
C ALA A 38 -8.41 -0.54 -8.92
N ASP A 39 -8.25 0.44 -9.82
CA ASP A 39 -8.94 0.48 -11.11
C ASP A 39 -8.48 -0.66 -12.03
N ILE A 40 -7.17 -0.95 -12.07
CA ILE A 40 -6.60 -2.07 -12.84
C ILE A 40 -7.24 -3.38 -12.39
N ILE A 41 -7.22 -3.68 -11.09
CA ILE A 41 -7.85 -4.90 -10.55
C ILE A 41 -9.36 -4.92 -10.83
N HIS A 42 -10.05 -3.78 -10.69
CA HIS A 42 -11.48 -3.67 -10.97
C HIS A 42 -11.82 -4.02 -12.42
N SER A 43 -11.02 -3.53 -13.38
CA SER A 43 -11.23 -3.73 -14.82
C SER A 43 -11.14 -5.20 -15.25
N HIS A 44 -10.46 -6.04 -14.48
CA HIS A 44 -10.34 -7.47 -14.74
C HIS A 44 -11.49 -8.33 -14.16
N ASN A 45 -12.47 -7.71 -13.49
CA ASN A 45 -13.65 -8.36 -12.90
C ASN A 45 -13.34 -9.52 -11.92
N GLY A 46 -12.12 -9.60 -11.39
CA GLY A 46 -11.71 -10.67 -10.48
C GLY A 46 -10.28 -10.47 -9.94
N PRO A 47 -9.83 -11.35 -9.03
CA PRO A 47 -8.45 -11.32 -8.55
C PRO A 47 -7.47 -11.61 -9.68
N ILE A 48 -6.34 -10.90 -9.70
CA ILE A 48 -5.32 -10.98 -10.76
C ILE A 48 -3.92 -11.12 -10.19
N THR A 49 -2.98 -11.60 -11.01
CA THR A 49 -1.59 -11.77 -10.59
C THR A 49 -0.84 -10.44 -10.54
N LEU A 50 0.30 -10.43 -9.85
CA LEU A 50 1.18 -9.28 -9.80
C LEU A 50 1.65 -8.84 -11.21
N HIS A 51 1.89 -9.80 -12.10
CA HIS A 51 2.27 -9.53 -13.49
C HIS A 51 1.16 -8.84 -14.27
N GLN A 52 -0.10 -9.26 -14.06
CA GLN A 52 -1.26 -8.61 -14.67
C GLN A 52 -1.43 -7.17 -14.15
N ILE A 53 -1.26 -6.94 -12.85
CA ILE A 53 -1.25 -5.58 -12.28
C ILE A 53 -0.15 -4.75 -12.96
N ALA A 54 1.07 -5.26 -13.03
CA ALA A 54 2.19 -4.55 -13.64
C ALA A 54 1.93 -4.22 -15.11
N SER A 55 1.28 -5.10 -15.86
CA SER A 55 0.93 -4.88 -17.27
C SER A 55 -0.10 -3.78 -17.49
N GLY A 56 -0.93 -3.48 -16.48
CA GLY A 56 -1.91 -2.38 -16.53
C GLY A 56 -1.34 -1.03 -16.10
N ILE A 57 -0.10 -0.98 -15.59
CA ILE A 57 0.55 0.28 -15.19
C ILE A 57 1.09 0.96 -16.45
N ASP A 58 0.72 2.22 -16.64
CA ASP A 58 1.24 3.08 -17.71
C ASP A 58 2.69 3.51 -17.41
N SER A 59 3.63 2.57 -17.54
CA SER A 59 5.06 2.77 -17.35
C SER A 59 5.84 1.84 -18.28
N PRO A 60 6.94 2.32 -18.91
CA PRO A 60 7.74 1.49 -19.83
C PRO A 60 8.44 0.32 -19.13
N SER A 61 8.66 0.39 -17.82
CA SER A 61 9.32 -0.66 -17.04
C SER A 61 8.91 -0.59 -15.56
N PRO A 62 7.73 -1.09 -15.18
CA PRO A 62 7.31 -1.12 -13.79
C PRO A 62 8.23 -2.03 -12.97
N ASP A 63 8.71 -1.54 -11.83
CA ASP A 63 9.48 -2.36 -10.88
C ASP A 63 8.56 -3.35 -10.17
N ILE A 64 8.54 -4.59 -10.67
CA ILE A 64 7.72 -5.68 -10.15
C ILE A 64 8.13 -6.05 -8.71
N LEU A 65 9.40 -5.93 -8.36
CA LEU A 65 9.86 -6.23 -7.00
C LEU A 65 9.31 -5.19 -6.02
N TYR A 66 9.34 -3.92 -6.38
CA TYR A 66 8.76 -2.86 -5.56
C TYR A 66 7.23 -2.99 -5.46
N LEU A 67 6.56 -3.26 -6.59
CA LEU A 67 5.13 -3.54 -6.63
C LEU A 67 4.75 -4.72 -5.72
N SER A 68 5.54 -5.81 -5.74
CA SER A 68 5.32 -6.98 -4.87
C SER A 68 5.36 -6.61 -3.39
N ARG A 69 6.26 -5.72 -2.98
CA ARG A 69 6.40 -5.28 -1.59
C ARG A 69 5.21 -4.43 -1.15
N ILE A 70 4.75 -3.53 -2.01
CA ILE A 70 3.56 -2.71 -1.77
C ILE A 70 2.32 -3.61 -1.63
N MET A 71 2.08 -4.46 -2.64
CA MET A 71 0.89 -5.31 -2.67
C MET A 71 0.85 -6.29 -1.51
N ARG A 72 1.98 -6.91 -1.15
CA ARG A 72 2.08 -7.78 0.02
C ARG A 72 1.86 -7.04 1.34
N SER A 73 2.40 -5.83 1.48
CA SER A 73 2.18 -5.01 2.69
C SER A 73 0.69 -4.69 2.86
N LEU A 74 0.03 -4.26 1.78
CA LEU A 74 -1.38 -3.90 1.79
C LEU A 74 -2.31 -5.12 1.86
N GLY A 75 -1.89 -6.27 1.33
CA GLY A 75 -2.54 -7.57 1.46
C GLY A 75 -2.59 -8.03 2.92
N ARG A 76 -1.46 -7.97 3.63
CA ARG A 76 -1.39 -8.24 5.08
C ARG A 76 -2.27 -7.31 5.91
N LYS A 77 -2.45 -6.07 5.47
CA LYS A 77 -3.37 -5.09 6.07
C LYS A 77 -4.81 -5.23 5.61
N LYS A 78 -5.13 -6.21 4.75
CA LYS A 78 -6.47 -6.48 4.20
C LYS A 78 -7.06 -5.31 3.39
N ILE A 79 -6.21 -4.39 2.94
CA ILE A 79 -6.62 -3.33 2.00
C ILE A 79 -6.91 -3.96 0.64
N PHE A 80 -6.07 -4.90 0.21
CA PHE A 80 -6.34 -5.81 -0.91
C PHE A 80 -6.47 -7.24 -0.37
N SER A 81 -7.21 -8.09 -1.07
CA SER A 81 -7.19 -9.52 -0.78
C SER A 81 -5.93 -10.12 -1.38
N GLU A 82 -5.29 -11.04 -0.66
CA GLU A 82 -4.13 -11.78 -1.14
C GLU A 82 -4.45 -13.28 -1.00
N HIS A 83 -4.50 -14.00 -2.12
CA HIS A 83 -4.72 -15.45 -2.13
C HIS A 83 -3.49 -16.13 -2.74
N CYS A 84 -2.79 -16.92 -1.93
CA CYS A 84 -1.77 -17.85 -2.41
C CYS A 84 -2.42 -19.20 -2.70
N PRO A 85 -2.42 -19.67 -3.95
CA PRO A 85 -2.90 -21.02 -4.30
C PRO A 85 -2.11 -22.11 -3.54
N SER A 86 -2.77 -23.21 -3.15
CA SER A 86 -2.11 -24.32 -2.47
C SER A 86 -1.22 -25.18 -3.39
N ASP A 87 -1.39 -25.04 -4.70
CA ASP A 87 -0.61 -25.74 -5.73
C ASP A 87 0.73 -25.07 -6.07
N GLY A 88 1.08 -23.98 -5.37
CA GLY A 88 2.29 -23.19 -5.61
C GLY A 88 2.16 -22.21 -6.78
N GLY A 89 0.94 -21.96 -7.27
CA GLY A 89 0.67 -20.93 -8.27
C GLY A 89 0.97 -19.50 -7.80
N GLU A 90 0.89 -18.55 -8.74
CA GLU A 90 1.11 -17.13 -8.46
C GLU A 90 0.07 -16.57 -7.48
N THR A 91 0.52 -15.70 -6.58
CA THR A 91 -0.37 -14.98 -5.67
C THR A 91 -1.35 -14.08 -6.44
N LEU A 92 -2.64 -14.22 -6.14
CA LEU A 92 -3.70 -13.42 -6.71
C LEU A 92 -4.11 -12.29 -5.77
N TYR A 93 -4.27 -11.10 -6.33
CA TYR A 93 -4.67 -9.89 -5.63
C TYR A 93 -6.05 -9.43 -6.09
N GLY A 94 -6.93 -9.12 -5.16
CA GLY A 94 -8.31 -8.69 -5.43
C GLY A 94 -8.72 -7.49 -4.60
N LEU A 95 -9.86 -6.89 -4.97
CA LEU A 95 -10.46 -5.81 -4.20
C LEU A 95 -11.15 -6.34 -2.94
N THR A 96 -11.03 -5.58 -1.86
CA THR A 96 -11.85 -5.70 -0.64
C THR A 96 -12.79 -4.51 -0.56
N HIS A 97 -13.66 -4.49 0.46
CA HIS A 97 -14.47 -3.29 0.74
C HIS A 97 -13.60 -2.06 1.01
N ALA A 98 -12.38 -2.22 1.54
CA ALA A 98 -11.47 -1.11 1.82
C ALA A 98 -10.86 -0.53 0.53
N SER A 99 -10.31 -1.37 -0.36
CA SER A 99 -9.70 -0.89 -1.61
C SER A 99 -10.71 -0.33 -2.62
N ARG A 100 -12.00 -0.64 -2.51
CA ARG A 100 -13.05 -0.02 -3.34
C ARG A 100 -13.16 1.49 -3.13
N TRP A 101 -12.85 2.00 -1.94
CA TRP A 101 -12.77 3.45 -1.68
C TRP A 101 -11.63 4.15 -2.45
N LEU A 102 -10.77 3.41 -3.14
CA LEU A 102 -9.65 3.94 -3.90
C LEU A 102 -9.91 3.97 -5.43
N LEU A 103 -11.09 3.53 -5.88
CA LEU A 103 -11.48 3.59 -7.29
C LEU A 103 -11.63 5.03 -7.74
N HIS A 104 -11.08 5.42 -8.88
CA HIS A 104 -11.13 6.81 -9.33
C HIS A 104 -12.49 7.22 -9.88
N ASP A 105 -13.23 6.28 -10.44
CA ASP A 105 -14.49 6.54 -11.13
C ASP A 105 -15.71 6.48 -10.19
N ASP A 106 -15.49 6.38 -8.87
CA ASP A 106 -16.54 6.35 -7.85
C ASP A 106 -16.72 7.73 -7.19
N GLU A 107 -17.97 8.20 -7.09
CA GLU A 107 -18.30 9.52 -6.49
C GLU A 107 -17.84 9.65 -5.04
N LEU A 108 -17.77 8.53 -4.30
CA LEU A 108 -17.38 8.48 -2.89
C LEU A 108 -15.91 8.13 -2.69
N SER A 109 -15.10 8.20 -3.75
CA SER A 109 -13.68 7.86 -3.69
C SER A 109 -12.89 8.70 -2.69
N LEU A 110 -12.06 8.02 -1.89
CA LEU A 110 -11.06 8.63 -1.02
C LEU A 110 -9.74 8.88 -1.76
N ALA A 111 -9.61 8.50 -3.03
CA ALA A 111 -8.40 8.74 -3.83
C ALA A 111 -7.92 10.20 -3.79
N PRO A 112 -8.79 11.23 -3.93
CA PRO A 112 -8.37 12.63 -3.82
C PRO A 112 -7.77 12.98 -2.45
N LEU A 113 -8.35 12.47 -1.37
CA LEU A 113 -7.86 12.70 0.00
C LEU A 113 -6.49 12.05 0.24
N VAL A 114 -6.29 10.83 -0.25
CA VAL A 114 -5.00 10.12 -0.18
C VAL A 114 -3.91 10.90 -0.94
N LEU A 115 -4.24 11.45 -2.11
CA LEU A 115 -3.29 12.23 -2.91
C LEU A 115 -2.88 13.54 -2.21
N MET A 116 -3.83 14.19 -1.51
CA MET A 116 -3.64 15.44 -0.77
C MET A 116 -2.71 15.32 0.44
N GLN A 117 -2.68 14.17 1.11
CA GLN A 117 -2.07 13.96 2.44
C GLN A 117 -0.56 14.28 2.56
N ASN A 118 0.15 14.43 1.45
CA ASN A 118 1.57 14.79 1.39
C ASN A 118 1.84 15.87 0.33
N HIS A 119 0.90 16.78 0.11
CA HIS A 119 1.12 17.90 -0.80
C HIS A 119 2.02 18.95 -0.12
N PRO A 120 2.98 19.56 -0.82
CA PRO A 120 3.80 20.67 -0.32
C PRO A 120 3.03 21.83 0.33
N TRP A 121 1.72 21.99 0.06
CA TRP A 121 0.92 23.06 0.66
C TRP A 121 0.47 22.70 2.08
N ALA A 122 0.34 21.39 2.38
CA ALA A 122 -0.02 20.86 3.69
C ALA A 122 1.22 20.65 4.58
N SER A 123 2.37 20.33 3.98
CA SER A 123 3.67 20.37 4.62
C SER A 123 4.19 21.80 4.58
N GLY A 124 3.60 22.67 5.43
CA GLY A 124 3.95 24.08 5.54
C GLY A 124 5.45 24.29 5.37
N THR A 125 5.82 24.88 4.23
CA THR A 125 7.19 25.33 4.01
C THR A 125 7.43 26.40 5.06
N LEU A 126 8.11 26.02 6.15
CA LEU A 126 8.88 26.96 6.94
C LEU A 126 9.94 27.52 6.00
N ALA A 127 9.55 28.51 5.22
CA ALA A 127 10.46 29.53 4.73
C ALA A 127 10.97 30.21 6.01
N LEU A 128 12.06 29.67 6.55
CA LEU A 128 12.85 30.40 7.52
C LEU A 128 13.53 31.56 6.77
N PRO A 129 13.58 32.75 7.39
CA PRO A 129 14.05 33.99 6.77
C PRO A 129 15.53 33.95 6.36
#